data_AF-A0A1Y1MES9-F1
#
_entry.id   AF-A0A1Y1MES9-F1
#
_cell.length_a   1.000
_cell.length_b   1.000
_cell.length_c   1.000
_cell.angle_alpha   90.00
_cell.angle_beta   90.00
_cell.angle_gamma   90.00
#
_symmetry.space_group_name_H-M   'P 1'
#
loop_
_entity.id
_entity.type
_entity.pdbx_description
1 polymer ?
#
loop_
_entity_poly.entity_id
_entity_poly.type
_entity_poly.pdbx_seq_one_letter_code
_entity_poly.pdbx_strand_id
1 'polypeptide(L)'
;MLVTMFKIILVVIFCSAVRIACGEDSSGPQQITTTAKYHDGNNCECSVFNTSEPCPDHTAIMIESVLQVECTEEGKATCTDMCKALALAAHDKSPKILCSHLGDYNNLEVFLHSRICGSDWRFTGLKRGNLCCQKSEVIECDREN
;
A
#
# COMPACT_ATOMS: atom_id res chain seq x y z
N MET A 1 54.84 -29.62 -7.40
CA MET A 1 54.24 -28.80 -8.45
C MET A 1 52.91 -28.26 -7.90
N LEU A 2 52.76 -27.10 -7.23
CA LEU A 2 53.38 -25.76 -7.41
C LEU A 2 53.50 -25.50 -8.92
N VAL A 3 52.60 -24.83 -9.63
CA VAL A 3 52.23 -23.42 -9.49
C VAL A 3 50.93 -23.19 -10.27
N THR A 4 49.81 -22.85 -9.62
CA THR A 4 48.69 -22.04 -10.18
C THR A 4 47.71 -21.59 -9.09
N MET A 5 48.16 -21.55 -7.82
CA MET A 5 47.64 -20.58 -6.86
C MET A 5 48.50 -19.32 -6.99
N PHE A 6 47.90 -18.13 -6.80
CA PHE A 6 48.50 -16.78 -6.87
C PHE A 6 48.51 -16.08 -8.24
N LYS A 7 47.34 -15.53 -8.58
CA LYS A 7 47.06 -14.34 -9.42
C LYS A 7 45.56 -14.40 -9.70
N ILE A 8 44.68 -14.05 -8.77
CA ILE A 8 44.14 -12.70 -8.64
C ILE A 8 43.79 -12.50 -7.16
N ILE A 9 44.68 -11.80 -6.48
CA ILE A 9 44.51 -11.24 -5.15
C ILE A 9 43.88 -9.85 -5.33
N LEU A 10 42.95 -9.50 -4.43
CA LEU A 10 42.38 -8.17 -4.14
C LEU A 10 41.29 -7.61 -5.08
N VAL A 11 40.03 -7.93 -4.77
CA VAL A 11 38.96 -6.92 -4.70
C VAL A 11 38.24 -7.15 -3.36
N VAL A 12 38.90 -6.83 -2.25
CA VAL A 12 38.58 -5.66 -1.42
C VAL A 12 37.10 -5.60 -1.03
N ILE A 13 36.87 -6.15 0.15
CA ILE A 13 35.86 -5.78 1.14
C ILE A 13 35.38 -4.34 0.94
N PHE A 14 34.11 -4.17 0.57
CA PHE A 14 33.34 -3.01 0.97
C PHE A 14 32.12 -3.49 1.75
N CYS A 15 32.32 -3.58 3.07
CA CYS A 15 31.25 -3.34 4.03
C CYS A 15 30.78 -1.91 3.83
N SER A 16 29.79 -1.72 2.97
CA SER A 16 28.97 -0.53 2.97
C SER A 16 27.57 -0.98 3.34
N ALA A 17 27.20 -0.73 4.60
CA ALA A 17 25.81 -0.65 5.00
C ALA A 17 25.16 0.47 4.20
N VAL A 18 24.67 0.15 3.00
CA VAL A 18 23.85 1.08 2.24
C VAL A 18 22.46 0.99 2.84
N ARG A 19 22.19 1.90 3.78
CA ARG A 19 20.83 2.37 4.03
C ARG A 19 20.36 2.97 2.71
N ILE A 20 19.51 2.24 1.98
CA ILE A 20 18.82 2.78 0.81
C ILE A 20 17.84 3.81 1.35
N ALA A 21 18.27 5.07 1.38
CA ALA A 21 17.39 6.22 1.52
C ALA A 21 16.67 6.41 0.17
N CYS A 22 15.36 6.60 0.20
CA CYS A 22 14.55 6.84 -0.99
C CYS A 22 14.96 8.17 -1.65
N GLY A 23 15.41 8.14 -2.90
CA GLY A 23 15.74 9.34 -3.65
C GLY A 23 16.36 9.07 -5.03
N GLU A 24 15.55 9.34 -6.06
CA GLU A 24 15.85 9.77 -7.44
C GLU A 24 16.41 8.80 -8.50
N ASP A 25 15.57 8.66 -9.54
CA ASP A 25 15.81 8.54 -10.98
C ASP A 25 17.13 7.94 -11.48
N SER A 26 17.03 6.76 -12.12
CA SER A 26 17.97 6.41 -13.17
C SER A 26 17.37 5.46 -14.21
N SER A 27 17.37 5.96 -15.44
CA SER A 27 16.97 5.35 -16.69
C SER A 27 17.96 4.27 -17.15
N GLY A 28 17.44 3.08 -17.46
CA GLY A 28 18.13 2.00 -18.14
C GLY A 28 17.12 1.12 -18.90
N PRO A 29 17.47 0.54 -20.06
CA PRO A 29 16.49 -0.01 -20.99
C PRO A 29 15.92 -1.33 -20.47
N GLN A 30 14.65 -1.32 -20.06
CA GLN A 30 13.95 -2.54 -19.68
C GLN A 30 13.38 -3.22 -20.92
N GLN A 31 13.89 -4.41 -21.24
CA GLN A 31 13.25 -5.37 -22.13
C GLN A 31 11.88 -5.75 -21.56
N ILE A 32 10.83 -5.29 -22.22
CA ILE A 32 9.44 -5.58 -21.90
C ILE A 32 9.16 -7.03 -22.29
N THR A 33 9.33 -7.96 -21.36
CA THR A 33 8.67 -9.27 -21.42
C THR A 33 7.33 -9.13 -20.71
N THR A 34 6.32 -8.64 -21.43
CA THR A 34 4.93 -8.65 -20.94
C THR A 34 4.40 -10.08 -21.03
N THR A 35 4.67 -10.89 -20.01
CA THR A 35 3.74 -11.96 -19.66
C THR A 35 2.59 -11.33 -18.89
N ALA A 36 1.61 -10.79 -19.63
CA ALA A 36 0.32 -10.44 -19.04
C ALA A 36 -0.31 -11.73 -18.52
N LYS A 37 -0.18 -11.98 -17.21
CA LYS A 37 -1.01 -12.97 -16.54
C LYS A 37 -2.42 -12.40 -16.53
N TYR A 38 -3.29 -12.99 -17.35
CA TYR A 38 -4.72 -12.75 -17.31
C TYR A 38 -5.23 -13.15 -15.92
N HIS A 39 -5.58 -12.17 -15.09
CA HIS A 39 -6.20 -12.40 -13.79
C HIS A 39 -7.70 -12.40 -14.03
N ASP A 40 -8.30 -13.58 -14.06
CA ASP A 40 -9.75 -13.77 -14.09
C ASP A 40 -10.26 -13.49 -12.67
N GLY A 41 -10.61 -12.23 -12.41
CA GLY A 41 -10.95 -11.70 -11.10
C GLY A 41 -10.67 -10.19 -11.03
N ASN A 42 -11.55 -9.43 -10.37
CA ASN A 42 -11.41 -7.99 -10.19
C ASN A 42 -9.95 -7.61 -9.87
N ASN A 43 -9.40 -6.66 -10.61
CA ASN A 43 -8.01 -6.24 -10.51
C ASN A 43 -7.86 -4.78 -10.06
N CYS A 44 -8.95 -4.12 -9.69
CA CYS A 44 -8.97 -2.88 -8.91
C CYS A 44 -9.23 -3.20 -7.44
N GLU A 45 -8.33 -2.77 -6.56
CA GLU A 45 -8.42 -3.00 -5.13
C GLU A 45 -8.43 -1.68 -4.37
N CYS A 46 -9.31 -1.59 -3.37
CA CYS A 46 -9.38 -0.50 -2.40
C CYS A 46 -8.84 -0.99 -1.07
N SER A 47 -8.09 -0.17 -0.36
CA SER A 47 -7.56 -0.54 0.95
C SER A 47 -7.58 0.63 1.93
N VAL A 48 -7.62 0.31 3.21
CA VAL A 48 -7.50 1.27 4.31
C VAL A 48 -6.20 1.01 5.06
N PHE A 49 -5.38 2.04 5.20
CA PHE A 49 -4.15 2.03 6.00
C PHE A 49 -4.20 3.10 7.09
N ASN A 50 -3.35 2.98 8.10
CA ASN A 50 -3.12 4.01 9.12
C ASN A 50 -2.03 5.03 8.72
N THR A 51 -1.59 5.02 7.46
CA THR A 51 -0.61 5.94 6.87
C THR A 51 -1.01 6.29 5.45
N SER A 52 -0.66 7.49 4.96
CA SER A 52 -0.84 7.90 3.56
C SER A 52 0.23 7.35 2.61
N GLU A 53 1.31 6.77 3.15
CA GLU A 53 2.45 6.26 2.38
C GLU A 53 2.81 4.85 2.88
N PRO A 54 1.94 3.84 2.62
CA PRO A 54 2.18 2.48 3.07
C PRO A 54 3.36 1.85 2.31
N CYS A 55 4.30 1.27 3.06
CA CYS A 55 5.35 0.41 2.53
C CYS A 55 4.87 -1.05 2.45
N PRO A 56 5.58 -1.94 1.72
CA PRO A 56 5.16 -3.35 1.56
C PRO A 56 4.99 -4.16 2.86
N ASP A 57 5.59 -3.71 3.96
CA ASP A 57 5.48 -4.31 5.30
C ASP A 57 4.27 -3.79 6.11
N HIS A 58 3.63 -2.72 5.66
CA HIS A 58 2.43 -2.19 6.31
C HIS A 58 1.25 -3.12 6.08
N THR A 59 0.57 -3.45 7.18
CA THR A 59 -0.64 -4.26 7.12
C THR A 59 -1.83 -3.38 6.81
N ALA A 60 -2.56 -3.73 5.75
CA ALA A 60 -3.84 -3.11 5.46
C ALA A 60 -4.87 -3.48 6.54
N ILE A 61 -5.66 -2.50 6.95
CA ILE A 61 -6.78 -2.70 7.88
C ILE A 61 -7.90 -3.50 7.19
N MET A 62 -8.12 -3.21 5.90
CA MET A 62 -9.14 -3.83 5.07
C MET A 62 -8.71 -3.74 3.60
N ILE A 63 -8.99 -4.78 2.80
CA ILE A 63 -8.76 -4.80 1.34
C ILE A 63 -10.03 -5.33 0.69
N GLU A 64 -10.49 -4.65 -0.37
CA GLU A 64 -11.65 -5.05 -1.18
C GLU A 64 -11.34 -4.99 -2.67
N SER A 65 -11.72 -6.03 -3.42
CA SER A 65 -11.54 -6.11 -4.88
C SER A 65 -12.86 -5.77 -5.60
N VAL A 66 -12.92 -4.62 -6.26
CA VAL A 66 -14.21 -3.95 -6.54
C VAL A 66 -14.64 -3.97 -8.00
N LEU A 67 -13.69 -4.00 -8.95
CA LEU A 67 -13.99 -3.90 -10.38
C LEU A 67 -12.83 -4.49 -11.20
N GLN A 68 -13.12 -4.92 -12.42
CA GLN A 68 -12.11 -5.19 -13.44
C GLN A 68 -11.87 -3.93 -14.30
N VAL A 69 -10.61 -3.52 -14.41
CA VAL A 69 -10.16 -2.36 -15.19
C VAL A 69 -8.94 -2.74 -16.04
N GLU A 70 -8.69 -1.97 -17.09
CA GLU A 70 -7.43 -2.08 -17.84
C GLU A 70 -6.25 -1.61 -16.97
N CYS A 71 -5.07 -2.24 -17.14
CA CYS A 71 -3.85 -1.86 -16.40
C CYS A 71 -3.20 -0.59 -16.99
N THR A 72 -3.96 0.49 -17.12
CA THR A 72 -3.57 1.77 -17.72
C THR A 72 -3.77 2.93 -16.74
N GLU A 73 -3.28 4.13 -17.06
CA GLU A 73 -3.53 5.32 -16.25
C GLU A 73 -5.02 5.67 -16.15
N GLU A 74 -5.79 5.43 -17.22
CA GLU A 74 -7.25 5.56 -17.20
C GLU A 74 -7.88 4.57 -16.22
N GLY A 75 -7.46 3.30 -16.27
CA GLY A 75 -7.92 2.29 -15.30
C GLY A 75 -7.56 2.63 -13.86
N LYS A 76 -6.39 3.24 -13.62
CA LYS A 76 -5.99 3.74 -12.28
C LYS A 76 -6.93 4.85 -11.80
N ALA A 77 -7.27 5.79 -12.68
CA ALA A 77 -8.20 6.88 -12.36
C ALA A 77 -9.60 6.33 -12.06
N THR A 78 -10.11 5.43 -12.91
CA THR A 78 -11.40 4.76 -12.69
C THR A 78 -11.43 3.98 -11.37
N CYS A 79 -10.36 3.25 -11.05
CA CYS A 79 -10.25 2.52 -9.79
C CYS A 79 -10.23 3.47 -8.58
N THR A 80 -9.48 4.57 -8.67
CA THR A 80 -9.43 5.61 -7.63
C THR A 80 -10.82 6.19 -7.37
N ASP A 81 -11.54 6.58 -8.43
CA ASP A 81 -12.88 7.16 -8.30
C ASP A 81 -13.89 6.16 -7.75
N MET A 82 -13.81 4.89 -8.15
CA MET A 82 -14.64 3.82 -7.60
C MET A 82 -14.39 3.63 -6.09
N CYS A 83 -13.13 3.54 -5.67
CA CYS A 83 -12.80 3.42 -4.25
C CYS A 83 -13.33 4.61 -3.44
N LYS A 84 -13.19 5.82 -3.97
CA LYS A 84 -13.71 7.04 -3.34
C LYS A 84 -15.24 6.99 -3.23
N ALA A 85 -15.93 6.60 -4.30
CA ALA A 85 -17.38 6.49 -4.30
C ALA A 85 -17.88 5.48 -3.26
N LEU A 86 -17.24 4.32 -3.15
CA LEU A 86 -17.57 3.30 -2.14
C LEU A 86 -17.34 3.80 -0.73
N ALA A 87 -16.20 4.46 -0.47
CA ALA A 87 -15.89 5.03 0.83
C ALA A 87 -16.89 6.12 1.24
N LEU A 88 -17.28 6.99 0.30
CA LEU A 88 -18.28 8.03 0.53
C LEU A 88 -19.68 7.43 0.75
N ALA A 89 -20.07 6.40 -0.01
CA ALA A 89 -21.34 5.70 0.19
C ALA A 89 -21.40 4.97 1.54
N ALA A 90 -20.25 4.50 2.03
CA ALA A 90 -20.10 3.90 3.35
C ALA A 90 -19.79 4.91 4.45
N HIS A 91 -19.79 6.22 4.19
CA HIS A 91 -19.30 7.23 5.13
C HIS A 91 -19.92 7.08 6.53
N ASP A 92 -21.23 6.98 6.63
CA ASP A 92 -21.88 6.95 7.96
C ASP A 92 -21.71 5.60 8.68
N LYS A 93 -21.52 4.51 7.93
CA LYS A 93 -21.38 3.15 8.48
C LYS A 93 -19.93 2.76 8.72
N SER A 94 -19.00 3.43 8.07
CA SER A 94 -17.58 3.07 8.08
C SER A 94 -16.91 3.16 9.45
N PRO A 95 -17.27 4.02 10.44
CA PRO A 95 -16.66 3.94 11.76
C PRO A 95 -16.94 2.57 12.40
N LYS A 96 -18.18 2.08 12.28
CA LYS A 96 -18.58 0.78 12.81
C LYS A 96 -17.88 -0.37 12.10
N ILE A 97 -17.80 -0.32 10.77
CA ILE A 97 -17.08 -1.32 9.98
C ILE A 97 -15.61 -1.35 10.40
N LEU A 98 -14.95 -0.20 10.47
CA LEU A 98 -13.54 -0.11 10.84
C LEU A 98 -13.28 -0.60 12.27
N CYS A 99 -14.08 -0.20 13.25
CA CYS A 99 -13.91 -0.69 14.63
C CYS A 99 -14.09 -2.21 14.74
N SER A 100 -14.96 -2.81 13.92
CA SER A 100 -15.09 -4.28 13.87
C SER A 100 -13.83 -5.00 13.37
N HIS A 101 -12.96 -4.31 12.61
CA HIS A 101 -11.68 -4.84 12.15
C HIS A 101 -10.50 -4.47 13.06
N LEU A 102 -10.57 -3.30 13.72
CA LEU A 102 -9.45 -2.69 14.43
C LEU A 102 -9.36 -3.12 15.91
N GLY A 103 -10.44 -3.56 16.57
CA GLY A 103 -10.37 -3.85 18.01
C GLY A 103 -10.29 -2.56 18.85
N ASP A 104 -9.28 -2.41 19.71
CA ASP A 104 -9.16 -1.24 20.61
C ASP A 104 -8.14 -0.22 20.06
N TYR A 105 -8.62 0.98 19.74
CA TYR A 105 -7.80 2.09 19.23
C TYR A 105 -8.29 3.42 19.78
N ASN A 106 -7.35 4.33 20.05
CA ASN A 106 -7.66 5.72 20.42
C ASN A 106 -7.07 6.68 19.37
N ASN A 107 -7.90 7.64 18.92
CA ASN A 107 -7.56 8.69 17.96
C ASN A 107 -6.88 8.19 16.67
N LEU A 108 -7.37 7.11 16.08
CA LEU A 108 -6.80 6.59 14.84
C LEU A 108 -7.20 7.44 13.63
N GLU A 109 -6.21 7.83 12.83
CA GLU A 109 -6.40 8.34 11.48
C GLU A 109 -6.18 7.22 10.46
N VAL A 110 -7.06 7.14 9.47
CA VAL A 110 -7.01 6.14 8.40
C VAL A 110 -7.12 6.80 7.03
N PHE A 111 -6.52 6.15 6.03
CA PHE A 111 -6.30 6.68 4.70
C PHE A 111 -6.73 5.66 3.66
N LEU A 112 -7.58 6.10 2.73
CA LEU A 112 -8.06 5.26 1.64
C LEU A 112 -7.03 5.23 0.50
N HIS A 113 -6.68 4.01 0.09
CA HIS A 113 -5.75 3.72 -0.98
C HIS A 113 -6.43 2.93 -2.08
N SER A 114 -5.89 3.02 -3.28
CA SER A 114 -6.27 2.18 -4.41
C SER A 114 -5.02 1.61 -5.08
N ARG A 115 -5.16 0.45 -5.71
CA ARG A 115 -4.17 -0.08 -6.65
C ARG A 115 -4.87 -0.86 -7.75
N ILE A 116 -4.17 -1.06 -8.86
CA ILE A 116 -4.65 -1.94 -9.92
C ILE A 116 -3.56 -2.94 -10.28
N CYS A 117 -3.96 -4.14 -10.69
CA CYS A 117 -3.06 -5.14 -11.27
C CYS A 117 -1.82 -5.45 -10.40
N GLY A 118 -1.95 -5.38 -9.07
CA GLY A 118 -0.86 -5.60 -8.12
C GLY A 118 0.20 -4.49 -8.06
N SER A 119 -0.11 -3.28 -8.55
CA SER A 119 0.77 -2.11 -8.43
C SER A 119 0.94 -1.67 -6.96
N ASP A 120 1.84 -0.73 -6.72
CA ASP A 120 1.95 -0.07 -5.42
C ASP A 120 0.64 0.63 -5.04
N TRP A 121 0.38 0.71 -3.74
CA TRP A 121 -0.75 1.42 -3.18
C TRP A 121 -0.61 2.91 -3.36
N ARG A 122 -1.68 3.58 -3.80
CA ARG A 122 -1.73 5.02 -3.97
C ARG A 122 -2.79 5.64 -3.10
N PHE A 123 -2.42 6.64 -2.31
CA PHE A 123 -3.37 7.43 -1.55
C PHE A 123 -4.35 8.16 -2.48
N THR A 124 -5.65 7.99 -2.20
CA THR A 124 -6.74 8.55 -3.02
C THR A 124 -7.05 10.01 -2.71
N GLY A 125 -6.43 10.56 -1.66
CA GLY A 125 -6.77 11.88 -1.10
C GLY A 125 -7.88 11.84 -0.04
N LEU A 126 -8.54 10.69 0.16
CA LEU A 126 -9.58 10.55 1.20
C LEU A 126 -9.02 9.94 2.48
N LYS A 127 -9.25 10.62 3.59
CA LYS A 127 -8.88 10.16 4.93
C LYS A 127 -9.99 10.40 5.94
N ARG A 128 -9.89 9.74 7.09
CA ARG A 128 -10.73 9.97 8.26
C ARG A 128 -9.86 9.98 9.51
N GLY A 129 -9.97 11.03 10.31
CA GLY A 129 -9.39 11.08 11.64
C GLY A 129 -10.39 10.73 12.74
N ASN A 130 -9.90 10.77 13.98
CA ASN A 130 -10.70 10.69 15.22
C ASN A 130 -11.55 9.41 15.31
N LEU A 131 -11.01 8.27 14.88
CA LEU A 131 -11.67 6.99 15.08
C LEU A 131 -11.22 6.39 16.41
N CYS A 132 -12.16 6.20 17.32
CA CYS A 132 -11.95 5.52 18.59
C CYS A 132 -12.82 4.29 18.70
N CYS A 133 -12.18 3.18 19.04
CA CYS A 133 -12.78 1.87 19.08
C CYS A 133 -12.48 1.24 20.44
N GLN A 134 -13.50 0.66 21.07
CA GLN A 134 -13.34 -0.15 22.26
C GLN A 134 -14.27 -1.35 22.16
N LYS A 135 -13.73 -2.55 22.38
CA LYS A 135 -14.43 -3.83 22.23
C LYS A 135 -15.09 -3.96 20.86
N SER A 136 -14.39 -3.51 19.81
CA SER A 136 -14.86 -3.51 18.42
C SER A 136 -16.08 -2.61 18.11
N GLU A 137 -16.46 -1.73 19.04
CA GLU A 137 -17.53 -0.75 18.89
C GLU A 137 -16.97 0.67 18.86
N VAL A 138 -17.71 1.59 18.21
CA VAL A 138 -17.33 3.01 18.11
C VAL A 138 -17.61 3.70 19.44
N ILE A 139 -16.63 4.45 19.94
CA ILE A 139 -16.76 5.27 21.15
C ILE A 139 -16.39 6.73 20.87
N GLU A 140 -16.74 7.63 21.78
CA GLU A 140 -16.19 9.00 21.77
C GLU A 140 -14.69 8.92 22.11
N CYS A 141 -13.88 9.65 21.36
CA CYS A 141 -12.46 9.75 21.64
C CYS A 141 -12.21 10.55 22.90
N ASP A 142 -11.27 10.08 23.72
CA ASP A 142 -10.77 10.87 24.82
C ASP A 142 -10.17 12.16 24.24
N ARG A 143 -10.66 13.31 24.72
CA ARG A 143 -10.02 14.59 24.44
C ARG A 143 -8.70 14.56 25.20
N GLU A 144 -7.58 14.46 24.50
CA GLU A 144 -6.27 14.71 25.10
C GLU A 144 -6.34 16.10 25.74
N ASN A 145 -6.18 16.14 27.07
CA ASN A 145 -6.23 17.34 27.89
C ASN A 145 -4.82 17.83 28.20
#